data_AF-A0A9D3LQA1-F1
#
_entry.id   AF-A0A9D3LQA1-F1
#
_cell.length_a   1.000
_cell.length_b   1.000
_cell.length_c   1.000
_cell.angle_alpha   90.00
_cell.angle_beta   90.00
_cell.angle_gamma   90.00
#
_symmetry.space_group_name_H-M   'P 1'
#
loop_
_entity.id
_entity.type
_entity.pdbx_description
1 polymer ?
#
loop_
_entity_poly.entity_id
_entity_poly.type
_entity_poly.pdbx_seq_one_letter_code
_entity_poly.pdbx_strand_id
1 'polypeptide(L)'
;MNCGQTMKMTAKTLRISAQALLLFGNHNAKQVAHYGRPTLGKSPPARHYYKTAKPAQDSSVSVRTVDLRSDTVTKPGPAMRQAMAIAEVGDDVFGEDPTVKDLQQRAADICGMEAALFVPSGTMSNLIAVMVHCRERGDEMIVGDLSHLHVYEQGGSAQLAGVHSTMVTNLPDGTFDLGQLESKIRHGYPDPHYPRSRLVCVENTHNIMGAVCCPSLSSRSCGL
;
A
#
# COMPACT_ATOMS: atom_id res chain seq x y z
N MET A 1 -45.38 -19.51 2.13
CA MET A 1 -45.49 -19.15 0.69
C MET A 1 -45.45 -17.64 0.59
N ASN A 2 -44.51 -17.14 -0.21
CA ASN A 2 -44.22 -15.77 -0.64
C ASN A 2 -44.12 -14.65 0.41
N CYS A 3 -42.96 -14.00 0.63
CA CYS A 3 -41.92 -13.43 -0.27
C CYS A 3 -42.09 -11.92 -0.40
N GLY A 4 -41.06 -11.19 0.03
CA GLY A 4 -40.53 -10.07 -0.75
C GLY A 4 -41.03 -8.67 -0.39
N GLN A 5 -40.51 -8.10 0.70
CA GLN A 5 -40.16 -6.68 0.69
C GLN A 5 -38.65 -6.54 0.83
N THR A 6 -37.99 -6.61 -0.32
CA THR A 6 -36.58 -6.33 -0.50
C THR A 6 -36.38 -4.83 -0.34
N MET A 7 -35.94 -4.41 0.84
CA MET A 7 -35.48 -3.05 1.07
C MET A 7 -34.18 -2.87 0.28
N LYS A 8 -34.29 -2.30 -0.92
CA LYS A 8 -33.16 -1.89 -1.74
C LYS A 8 -32.39 -0.80 -1.00
N MET A 9 -31.42 -1.18 -0.18
CA MET A 9 -30.40 -0.25 0.31
C MET A 9 -29.45 0.05 -0.85
N THR A 10 -29.54 1.27 -1.36
CA THR A 10 -28.63 1.81 -2.37
C THR A 10 -27.23 1.96 -1.77
N ALA A 11 -26.37 0.97 -2.00
CA ALA A 11 -24.93 1.07 -1.78
C ALA A 11 -24.33 2.09 -2.76
N LYS A 12 -24.35 3.37 -2.38
CA LYS A 12 -23.61 4.42 -3.08
C LYS A 12 -22.40 4.83 -2.25
N THR A 13 -21.24 4.43 -2.77
CA THR A 13 -19.94 5.12 -2.65
C THR A 13 -19.08 4.79 -1.44
N LEU A 14 -18.70 3.52 -1.28
CA LEU A 14 -17.39 3.17 -0.71
C LEU A 14 -16.55 2.63 -1.88
N ARG A 15 -15.67 3.46 -2.45
CA ARG A 15 -14.74 3.00 -3.50
C ARG A 15 -13.57 2.32 -2.78
N ILE A 16 -13.51 0.99 -2.84
CA ILE A 16 -12.31 0.25 -2.46
C ILE A 16 -11.23 0.64 -3.47
N SER A 17 -10.21 1.36 -3.03
CA SER A 17 -9.04 1.64 -3.86
C SER A 17 -8.06 0.49 -3.67
N ALA A 18 -7.94 -0.38 -4.68
CA ALA A 18 -6.87 -1.36 -4.73
C ALA A 18 -5.56 -0.60 -5.01
N GLN A 19 -4.62 -0.64 -4.06
CA GLN A 19 -3.30 -0.02 -4.22
C GLN A 19 -2.54 -0.56 -5.42
N ALA A 20 -1.64 0.29 -5.92
CA ALA A 20 -0.70 0.05 -6.99
C ALA A 20 0.04 -1.29 -6.82
N LEU A 21 -0.22 -2.20 -7.77
CA LEU A 21 0.39 -3.51 -7.86
C LEU A 21 1.86 -3.36 -8.33
N LEU A 22 2.81 -3.43 -7.40
CA LEU A 22 4.21 -3.70 -7.74
C LEU A 22 4.34 -5.20 -8.10
N LEU A 23 4.31 -5.50 -9.39
CA LEU A 23 4.56 -6.85 -9.93
C LEU A 23 6.06 -7.20 -9.77
N PHE A 24 6.40 -8.10 -8.86
CA PHE A 24 7.68 -8.84 -8.92
C PHE A 24 7.51 -10.34 -8.65
N GLY A 25 8.21 -11.11 -9.48
CA GLY A 25 8.08 -12.55 -9.64
C GLY A 25 8.52 -13.38 -8.43
N ASN A 26 7.80 -14.48 -8.26
CA ASN A 26 7.90 -15.44 -7.19
C ASN A 26 9.14 -16.33 -7.31
N HIS A 27 9.95 -16.44 -6.25
CA HIS A 27 10.83 -17.60 -6.02
C HIS A 27 10.89 -17.96 -4.53
N ASN A 28 10.17 -19.06 -4.21
CA ASN A 28 10.40 -20.02 -3.12
C ASN A 28 11.01 -19.48 -1.81
N ALA A 29 10.18 -19.20 -0.81
CA ALA A 29 10.59 -19.15 0.59
C ALA A 29 9.77 -20.15 1.42
N LYS A 30 10.46 -21.15 1.99
CA LYS A 30 9.90 -22.17 2.87
C LYS A 30 9.50 -21.57 4.22
N GLN A 31 8.37 -22.04 4.74
CA GLN A 31 7.85 -21.80 6.09
C GLN A 31 8.91 -22.01 7.19
N VAL A 32 8.94 -21.08 8.16
CA VAL A 32 9.28 -21.41 9.55
C VAL A 32 8.37 -20.60 10.47
N ALA A 33 7.50 -21.29 11.20
CA ALA A 33 6.68 -20.74 12.26
C ALA A 33 7.39 -20.91 13.61
N HIS A 34 7.44 -19.86 14.43
CA HIS A 34 7.53 -20.01 15.88
C HIS A 34 6.90 -18.79 16.58
N TYR A 35 5.78 -19.03 17.26
CA TYR A 35 5.15 -18.10 18.19
C TYR A 35 5.84 -18.19 19.56
N GLY A 36 6.24 -17.05 20.11
CA GLY A 36 6.64 -16.90 21.51
C GLY A 36 5.99 -15.66 22.11
N ARG A 37 5.25 -15.82 23.22
CA ARG A 37 4.65 -14.72 24.00
C ARG A 37 5.74 -13.78 24.56
N PRO A 38 5.53 -12.45 24.62
CA PRO A 38 6.44 -11.56 25.34
C PRO A 38 6.06 -11.47 26.82
N THR A 39 7.05 -11.64 27.69
CA THR A 39 7.00 -11.22 29.09
C THR A 39 7.25 -9.71 29.20
N LEU A 40 6.49 -9.04 30.07
CA LEU A 40 6.60 -7.62 30.36
C LEU A 40 7.99 -7.26 30.93
N GLY A 41 8.51 -6.12 30.48
CA GLY A 41 9.59 -5.41 31.17
C GLY A 41 10.88 -5.33 30.36
N LYS A 42 10.89 -4.43 29.37
CA LYS A 42 12.06 -3.63 28.92
C LYS A 42 11.57 -2.64 27.88
N SER A 43 11.92 -1.37 28.07
CA SER A 43 11.68 -0.29 27.10
C SER A 43 12.11 -0.74 25.70
N PRO A 44 11.33 -0.48 24.64
CA PRO A 44 11.67 -0.96 23.31
C PRO A 44 13.03 -0.36 22.91
N PRO A 45 13.97 -1.15 22.38
CA PRO A 45 15.18 -0.58 21.83
C PRO A 45 14.78 0.33 20.66
N ALA A 46 15.28 1.57 20.66
CA ALA A 46 15.12 2.49 19.54
C ALA A 46 15.38 1.71 18.23
N ARG A 47 14.41 1.72 17.31
CA ARG A 47 14.51 1.07 16.00
C ARG A 47 15.71 1.66 15.25
N HIS A 48 16.86 0.99 15.38
CA HIS A 48 18.11 1.37 14.72
C HIS A 48 18.02 0.99 13.25
N TYR A 49 17.64 1.96 12.41
CA TYR A 49 17.33 1.68 11.01
C TYR A 49 18.55 1.29 10.17
N TYR A 50 19.76 1.81 10.43
CA TYR A 50 21.00 1.33 9.80
C TYR A 50 22.23 1.72 10.63
N LYS A 51 22.85 0.75 11.32
CA LYS A 51 24.23 0.88 11.82
C LYS A 51 25.00 -0.40 11.52
N THR A 52 25.37 -0.58 10.26
CA THR A 52 26.43 -1.53 9.91
C THR A 52 27.76 -0.81 10.01
N ALA A 53 28.56 -1.16 11.00
CA ALA A 53 29.95 -0.72 11.08
C ALA A 53 30.69 -1.11 9.78
N LYS A 54 31.50 -0.21 9.23
CA LYS A 54 32.41 -0.54 8.12
C LYS A 54 33.46 -1.53 8.65
N PRO A 55 33.56 -2.76 8.10
CA PRO A 55 34.67 -3.63 8.47
C PRO A 55 35.99 -3.00 8.01
N ALA A 56 37.03 -3.17 8.82
CA ALA A 56 38.39 -2.73 8.49
C ALA A 56 38.83 -3.38 7.17
N GLN A 57 39.39 -2.58 6.26
CA GLN A 57 39.87 -3.06 4.96
C GLN A 57 41.16 -3.86 5.15
N ASP A 58 41.05 -5.18 5.22
CA ASP A 58 42.17 -6.10 4.96
C ASP A 58 42.08 -6.56 3.49
N SER A 59 43.14 -6.30 2.72
CA SER A 59 43.10 -6.18 1.26
C SER A 59 43.44 -7.48 0.50
N SER A 60 43.06 -8.65 1.01
CA SER A 60 43.38 -9.94 0.36
C SER A 60 42.21 -10.90 0.15
N VAL A 61 40.99 -10.54 0.54
CA VAL A 61 39.79 -11.38 0.32
C VAL A 61 38.75 -10.58 -0.47
N SER A 62 38.35 -11.08 -1.65
CA SER A 62 37.21 -10.48 -2.36
C SER A 62 35.93 -10.79 -1.58
N VAL A 63 35.51 -9.85 -0.73
CA VAL A 63 34.26 -9.99 0.02
C VAL A 63 33.09 -9.76 -0.95
N ARG A 64 32.38 -10.83 -1.30
CA ARG A 64 31.10 -10.72 -2.00
C ARG A 64 30.03 -10.29 -0.99
N THR A 65 29.54 -9.07 -1.13
CA THR A 65 28.43 -8.59 -0.30
C THR A 65 27.11 -9.11 -0.87
N VAL A 66 26.33 -9.82 -0.06
CA VAL A 66 24.95 -10.21 -0.36
C VAL A 66 24.02 -9.29 0.42
N ASP A 67 23.28 -8.43 -0.27
CA ASP A 67 22.40 -7.44 0.34
C ASP A 67 20.96 -7.95 0.40
N LEU A 68 20.50 -8.26 1.62
CA LEU A 68 19.14 -8.77 1.90
C LEU A 68 18.27 -7.73 2.63
N ARG A 69 18.64 -6.44 2.57
CA ARG A 69 17.94 -5.38 3.32
C ARG A 69 16.55 -5.08 2.75
N SER A 70 16.43 -5.01 1.42
CA SER A 70 15.19 -4.72 0.70
C SER A 70 15.43 -4.92 -0.81
N ASP A 71 14.36 -5.24 -1.55
CA ASP A 71 14.30 -5.22 -3.01
C ASP A 71 14.51 -3.82 -3.62
N THR A 72 14.30 -2.74 -2.86
CA THR A 72 14.52 -1.36 -3.34
C THR A 72 15.99 -1.04 -3.63
N VAL A 73 16.95 -1.89 -3.23
CA VAL A 73 18.37 -1.70 -3.54
C VAL A 73 18.76 -2.16 -4.95
N THR A 74 17.79 -2.69 -5.70
CA THR A 74 17.98 -3.16 -7.08
C THR A 74 18.52 -2.06 -7.98
N LYS A 75 19.46 -2.41 -8.86
CA LYS A 75 20.09 -1.47 -9.80
C LYS A 75 19.65 -1.78 -11.24
N PRO A 76 19.46 -0.75 -12.10
CA PRO A 76 19.17 -0.97 -13.52
C PRO A 76 20.25 -1.81 -14.19
N GLY A 77 19.81 -2.88 -14.87
CA GLY A 77 20.66 -3.70 -15.73
C GLY A 77 21.02 -3.00 -17.05
N PRO A 78 21.92 -3.59 -17.87
CA PRO A 78 22.38 -2.95 -19.11
C PRO A 78 21.25 -2.58 -20.07
N ALA A 79 20.27 -3.47 -20.28
CA ALA A 79 19.14 -3.21 -21.17
C ALA A 79 18.28 -2.02 -20.70
N MET A 80 17.99 -1.94 -19.40
CA MET A 80 17.25 -0.81 -18.83
C MET A 80 18.03 0.51 -18.95
N ARG A 81 19.35 0.46 -18.75
CA ARG A 81 20.23 1.64 -18.94
C ARG A 81 20.24 2.13 -20.38
N GLN A 82 20.30 1.20 -21.32
CA GLN A 82 20.22 1.54 -22.74
C GLN A 82 18.86 2.13 -23.08
N ALA A 83 17.76 1.50 -22.66
CA ALA A 83 16.41 1.99 -22.89
C ALA A 83 16.20 3.41 -22.35
N MET A 84 16.66 3.69 -21.12
CA MET A 84 16.61 5.05 -20.55
C MET A 84 17.43 6.06 -21.36
N ALA A 85 18.61 5.66 -21.86
CA ALA A 85 19.50 6.57 -22.59
C ALA A 85 18.98 6.95 -23.98
N ILE A 86 18.15 6.10 -24.60
CA ILE A 86 17.60 6.32 -25.95
C ILE A 86 16.10 6.62 -25.96
N ALA A 87 15.49 6.80 -24.79
CA ALA A 87 14.04 7.02 -24.68
C ALA A 87 13.62 8.30 -25.43
N GLU A 88 12.51 8.21 -26.16
CA GLU A 88 11.84 9.38 -26.71
C GLU A 88 11.12 10.11 -25.58
N VAL A 89 11.46 11.38 -25.36
CA VAL A 89 10.96 12.17 -24.23
C VAL A 89 10.28 13.45 -24.72
N GLY A 90 9.43 14.00 -23.87
CA GLY A 90 8.72 15.26 -24.11
C GLY A 90 8.39 15.95 -22.80
N ASP A 91 7.60 17.01 -22.86
CA ASP A 91 7.13 17.68 -21.65
C ASP A 91 5.86 16.98 -21.11
N ASP A 92 6.00 16.27 -19.99
CA ASP A 92 4.90 15.54 -19.36
C ASP A 92 3.79 16.45 -18.82
N VAL A 93 4.08 17.73 -18.49
CA VAL A 93 3.05 18.68 -18.06
C VAL A 93 2.07 19.00 -19.19
N PHE A 94 2.57 19.07 -20.42
CA PHE A 94 1.74 19.19 -21.62
C PHE A 94 1.24 17.83 -22.14
N GLY A 95 1.63 16.74 -21.49
CA GLY A 95 1.34 15.37 -21.92
C GLY A 95 2.01 15.05 -23.25
N GLU A 96 3.20 15.57 -23.52
CA GLU A 96 3.90 15.36 -24.79
C GLU A 96 4.98 14.27 -24.71
N ASP A 97 5.23 13.69 -23.53
CA ASP A 97 6.18 12.59 -23.37
C ASP A 97 5.58 11.24 -23.86
N PRO A 98 6.07 10.67 -24.98
CA PRO A 98 5.52 9.45 -25.54
C PRO A 98 5.84 8.21 -24.68
N THR A 99 7.01 8.19 -24.02
CA THR A 99 7.43 7.07 -23.17
C THR A 99 6.58 6.98 -21.91
N VAL A 100 6.27 8.11 -21.26
CA VAL A 100 5.38 8.16 -20.09
C VAL A 100 3.96 7.76 -20.49
N LYS A 101 3.45 8.24 -21.63
CA LYS A 101 2.14 7.85 -22.16
C LYS A 101 2.01 6.34 -22.38
N ASP A 102 2.98 5.72 -23.05
CA ASP A 102 2.99 4.28 -23.28
C ASP A 102 3.06 3.49 -21.97
N LEU A 103 3.90 3.91 -21.03
CA LEU A 103 4.00 3.31 -19.70
C LEU A 103 2.66 3.35 -18.96
N GLN A 104 1.98 4.49 -18.96
CA GLN A 104 0.68 4.66 -18.30
C GLN A 104 -0.40 3.84 -18.99
N GLN A 105 -0.46 3.83 -20.33
CA GLN A 105 -1.44 3.04 -21.07
C GLN A 105 -1.26 1.55 -20.77
N ARG A 106 -0.02 1.05 -20.84
CA ARG A 106 0.30 -0.35 -20.53
C ARG A 106 -0.03 -0.72 -19.09
N ALA A 107 0.21 0.18 -18.14
CA ALA A 107 -0.18 -0.03 -16.74
C ALA A 107 -1.70 -0.08 -16.57
N ALA A 108 -2.45 0.78 -17.25
CA ALA A 108 -3.91 0.78 -17.25
C ALA A 108 -4.45 -0.55 -17.82
N ASP A 109 -3.90 -1.02 -18.95
CA ASP A 109 -4.29 -2.28 -19.60
C ASP A 109 -4.03 -3.50 -18.71
N ILE A 110 -2.85 -3.58 -18.07
CA ILE A 110 -2.50 -4.67 -17.14
C ILE A 110 -3.46 -4.71 -15.95
N CYS A 111 -3.84 -3.55 -15.43
CA CYS A 111 -4.72 -3.43 -14.28
C CYS A 111 -6.22 -3.49 -14.64
N GLY A 112 -6.58 -3.49 -15.92
CA GLY A 112 -7.96 -3.40 -16.38
C GLY A 112 -8.65 -2.09 -15.98
N MET A 113 -7.90 -0.99 -15.94
CA MET A 113 -8.38 0.34 -15.54
C MET A 113 -8.47 1.28 -16.75
N GLU A 114 -9.30 2.32 -16.66
CA GLU A 114 -9.47 3.30 -17.74
C GLU A 114 -8.24 4.19 -17.95
N ALA A 115 -7.44 4.41 -16.90
CA ALA A 115 -6.25 5.26 -16.93
C ALA A 115 -5.26 4.87 -15.83
N ALA A 116 -4.00 5.29 -15.99
CA ALA A 116 -2.96 5.22 -14.97
C ALA A 116 -2.15 6.53 -14.92
N LEU A 117 -1.47 6.77 -13.80
CA LEU A 117 -0.62 7.93 -13.58
C LEU A 117 0.76 7.46 -13.12
N PHE A 118 1.81 7.88 -13.82
CA PHE A 118 3.18 7.67 -13.39
C PHE A 118 3.55 8.67 -12.29
N VAL A 119 4.17 8.19 -11.22
CA VAL A 119 4.61 9.04 -10.11
C VAL A 119 6.02 8.64 -9.64
N PRO A 120 6.80 9.58 -9.06
CA PRO A 120 8.17 9.30 -8.63
C PRO A 120 8.32 8.28 -7.50
N SER A 121 7.28 8.04 -6.68
CA SER A 121 7.36 7.12 -5.55
C SER A 121 6.02 6.53 -5.14
N GLY A 122 6.05 5.37 -4.47
CA GLY A 122 4.87 4.74 -3.89
C GLY A 122 4.18 5.61 -2.82
N THR A 123 4.96 6.34 -2.01
CA THR A 123 4.42 7.31 -1.04
C THR A 123 3.63 8.43 -1.73
N MET A 124 4.12 8.96 -2.87
CA MET A 124 3.37 9.96 -3.63
C MET A 124 2.09 9.35 -4.23
N SER A 125 2.17 8.12 -4.75
CA SER A 125 0.99 7.40 -5.27
C SER A 125 -0.09 7.27 -4.20
N ASN A 126 0.26 6.81 -3.01
CA ASN A 126 -0.67 6.62 -1.90
C ASN A 126 -1.27 7.94 -1.43
N LEU A 127 -0.46 8.99 -1.31
CA LEU A 127 -0.94 10.31 -0.92
C LEU A 127 -1.93 10.88 -1.93
N ILE A 128 -1.62 10.79 -3.23
CA ILE A 128 -2.53 11.22 -4.30
C ILE A 128 -3.84 10.42 -4.24
N ALA A 129 -3.77 9.10 -4.07
CA ALA A 129 -4.96 8.26 -3.93
C ALA A 129 -5.82 8.70 -2.74
N VAL A 130 -5.21 8.97 -1.58
CA VAL A 130 -5.91 9.52 -0.40
C VAL A 130 -6.56 10.86 -0.73
N MET A 131 -5.85 11.80 -1.34
CA MET A 131 -6.39 13.12 -1.68
C MET A 131 -7.52 13.09 -2.72
N VAL A 132 -7.47 12.15 -3.66
CA VAL A 132 -8.51 11.97 -4.69
C VAL A 132 -9.79 11.38 -4.11
N HIS A 133 -9.64 10.43 -3.18
CA HIS A 133 -10.78 9.73 -2.55
C HIS A 133 -11.36 10.47 -1.33
N CYS A 134 -10.51 11.18 -0.58
CA CYS A 134 -10.87 12.04 0.54
C CYS A 134 -10.71 13.50 0.12
N ARG A 135 -11.76 14.04 -0.49
CA ARG A 135 -11.74 15.37 -1.14
C ARG A 135 -11.86 16.53 -0.15
N GLU A 136 -12.36 16.26 1.05
CA GLU A 136 -12.63 17.27 2.07
C GLU A 136 -11.67 17.09 3.25
N ARG A 137 -11.15 18.20 3.78
CA ARG A 137 -10.38 18.15 5.04
C ARG A 137 -11.30 17.67 6.16
N GLY A 138 -10.81 16.72 6.96
CA GLY A 138 -11.62 16.05 7.99
C GLY A 138 -12.38 14.82 7.46
N ASP A 139 -12.26 14.47 6.17
CA ASP A 139 -12.60 13.12 5.71
C ASP A 139 -11.76 12.08 6.48
N GLU A 140 -12.27 10.86 6.58
CA GLU A 140 -11.64 9.74 7.26
C GLU A 140 -11.31 8.62 6.28
N MET A 141 -10.11 8.07 6.43
CA MET A 141 -9.71 6.79 5.85
C MET A 141 -9.58 5.73 6.94
N ILE A 142 -9.99 4.51 6.61
CA ILE A 142 -9.78 3.33 7.44
C ILE A 142 -8.62 2.52 6.86
N VAL A 143 -7.65 2.15 7.70
CA VAL A 143 -6.39 1.53 7.27
C VAL A 143 -5.91 0.50 8.30
N GLY A 144 -5.12 -0.48 7.90
CA GLY A 144 -4.46 -1.39 8.83
C GLY A 144 -3.49 -0.69 9.78
N ASP A 145 -3.42 -1.15 11.02
CA ASP A 145 -2.47 -0.68 12.02
C ASP A 145 -1.00 -0.96 11.65
N LEU A 146 -0.74 -1.92 10.76
CA LEU A 146 0.59 -2.27 10.27
C LEU A 146 0.83 -1.90 8.80
N SER A 147 -0.11 -1.23 8.14
CA SER A 147 0.03 -0.88 6.73
C SER A 147 1.11 0.20 6.51
N HIS A 148 1.81 0.13 5.39
CA HIS A 148 2.87 1.06 4.98
C HIS A 148 2.39 2.51 5.00
N LEU A 149 1.19 2.76 4.49
CA LEU A 149 0.55 4.06 4.47
C LEU A 149 0.43 4.68 5.87
N HIS A 150 0.15 3.86 6.88
CA HIS A 150 0.06 4.31 8.27
C HIS A 150 1.45 4.45 8.93
N VAL A 151 2.33 3.46 8.75
CA VAL A 151 3.57 3.33 9.53
C VAL A 151 4.76 4.08 8.92
N TYR A 152 4.89 4.12 7.59
CA TYR A 152 6.14 4.51 6.91
C TYR A 152 6.04 5.76 6.04
N GLU A 153 4.89 6.42 5.98
CA GLU A 153 4.67 7.59 5.11
C GLU A 153 4.63 8.92 5.87
N GLN A 154 5.29 8.98 7.02
CA GLN A 154 5.48 10.20 7.82
C GLN A 154 4.19 10.93 8.20
N GLY A 155 3.06 10.21 8.24
CA GLY A 155 1.74 10.82 8.49
C GLY A 155 1.29 11.78 7.38
N GLY A 156 1.75 11.60 6.14
CA GLY A 156 1.43 12.49 5.01
C GLY A 156 -0.07 12.66 4.77
N SER A 157 -0.88 11.64 5.02
CA SER A 157 -2.36 11.72 4.98
C SER A 157 -2.91 12.79 5.94
N ALA A 158 -2.38 12.87 7.15
CA ALA A 158 -2.79 13.87 8.13
C ALA A 158 -2.18 15.25 7.80
N GLN A 159 -0.88 15.29 7.50
CA GLN A 159 -0.14 16.55 7.32
C GLN A 159 -0.53 17.29 6.04
N LEU A 160 -0.63 16.58 4.91
CA LEU A 160 -0.82 17.18 3.59
C LEU A 160 -2.29 17.11 3.16
N ALA A 161 -2.90 15.93 3.27
CA ALA A 161 -4.29 15.74 2.85
C ALA A 161 -5.32 16.22 3.89
N GLY A 162 -4.94 16.37 5.17
CA GLY A 162 -5.87 16.72 6.24
C GLY A 162 -6.91 15.64 6.51
N VAL A 163 -6.52 14.37 6.34
CA VAL A 163 -7.39 13.19 6.46
C VAL A 163 -7.16 12.51 7.80
N HIS A 164 -8.26 12.21 8.50
CA HIS A 164 -8.22 11.45 9.74
C HIS A 164 -7.99 9.96 9.44
N SER A 165 -7.08 9.33 10.18
CA SER A 165 -6.78 7.90 10.03
C SER A 165 -7.43 7.10 11.16
N THR A 166 -8.33 6.19 10.81
CA THR A 166 -8.91 5.23 11.75
C THR A 166 -8.31 3.85 11.48
N MET A 167 -7.61 3.30 12.47
CA MET A 167 -6.90 2.03 12.27
C MET A 167 -7.80 0.82 12.54
N VAL A 168 -7.63 -0.26 11.78
CA VAL A 168 -8.16 -1.61 12.04
C VAL A 168 -7.02 -2.59 12.26
N THR A 169 -7.23 -3.61 13.09
CA THR A 169 -6.20 -4.62 13.33
C THR A 169 -5.95 -5.46 12.09
N ASN A 170 -4.69 -5.54 11.65
CA ASN A 170 -4.24 -6.51 10.67
C ASN A 170 -4.24 -7.93 11.27
N LEU A 171 -4.78 -8.88 10.53
CA LEU A 171 -4.77 -10.31 10.88
C LEU A 171 -3.51 -11.00 10.33
N PRO A 172 -3.09 -12.14 10.91
CA PRO A 172 -1.89 -12.87 10.48
C PRO A 172 -1.87 -13.30 9.00
N ASP A 173 -3.02 -13.34 8.34
CA ASP A 173 -3.16 -13.66 6.91
C ASP A 173 -3.07 -12.42 6.00
N GLY A 174 -2.71 -11.25 6.54
CA GLY A 174 -2.59 -9.99 5.81
C GLY A 174 -3.92 -9.26 5.59
N THR A 175 -5.05 -9.85 6.00
CA THR A 175 -6.37 -9.17 5.96
C THR A 175 -6.53 -8.20 7.14
N PHE A 176 -7.70 -7.56 7.23
CA PHE A 176 -8.13 -6.82 8.41
C PHE A 176 -9.26 -7.58 9.13
N ASP A 177 -9.40 -7.33 10.44
CA ASP A 177 -10.60 -7.71 11.17
C ASP A 177 -11.83 -6.98 10.59
N LEU A 178 -12.66 -7.71 9.85
CA LEU A 178 -13.83 -7.15 9.16
C LEU A 178 -14.91 -6.66 10.14
N GLY A 179 -15.02 -7.25 11.33
CA GLY A 179 -15.95 -6.78 12.36
C GLY A 179 -15.51 -5.43 12.94
N GLN A 180 -14.20 -5.27 13.15
CA GLN A 180 -13.64 -3.96 13.50
C GLN A 180 -13.80 -2.94 12.38
N LEU A 181 -13.60 -3.35 11.12
CA LEU A 181 -13.80 -2.46 9.98
C LEU A 181 -15.24 -1.95 9.94
N GLU A 182 -16.22 -2.85 9.97
CA GLU A 182 -17.64 -2.50 9.93
C GLU A 182 -18.04 -1.59 11.09
N SER A 183 -17.62 -1.91 12.33
CA SER A 183 -17.92 -1.07 13.50
C SER A 183 -17.25 0.31 13.49
N LYS A 184 -16.20 0.52 12.69
CA LYS A 184 -15.50 1.80 12.55
C LYS A 184 -16.02 2.64 11.39
N ILE A 185 -16.82 2.07 10.49
CA ILE A 185 -17.52 2.86 9.47
C ILE A 185 -18.57 3.71 10.16
N ARG A 186 -18.55 5.02 9.89
CA ARG A 186 -19.47 5.96 10.52
C ARG A 186 -20.76 6.04 9.72
N HIS A 187 -21.85 5.61 10.34
CA HIS A 187 -23.19 5.70 9.81
C HIS A 187 -23.88 6.95 10.38
N GLY A 188 -24.61 7.71 9.56
CA GLY A 188 -25.36 8.88 10.01
C GLY A 188 -24.81 10.25 9.59
N TYR A 189 -23.96 10.31 8.56
CA TYR A 189 -23.52 11.59 8.01
C TYR A 189 -24.69 12.37 7.37
N PRO A 190 -24.83 13.69 7.62
CA PRO A 190 -23.96 14.52 8.44
C PRO A 190 -24.26 14.44 9.95
N ASP A 191 -23.25 14.08 10.75
CA ASP A 191 -23.21 14.27 12.20
C ASP A 191 -22.04 15.24 12.49
N PRO A 192 -22.26 16.37 13.20
CA PRO A 192 -21.22 17.37 13.42
C PRO A 192 -20.05 16.91 14.31
N HIS A 193 -20.18 15.78 15.02
CA HIS A 193 -19.15 15.29 15.95
C HIS A 193 -18.12 14.37 15.30
N TYR A 194 -18.46 13.77 14.15
CA TYR A 194 -17.66 12.70 13.57
C TYR A 194 -17.12 13.05 12.18
N PRO A 195 -15.89 12.62 11.83
CA PRO A 195 -15.39 12.73 10.47
C PRO A 195 -16.19 11.81 9.53
N ARG A 196 -16.08 12.03 8.22
CA ARG A 196 -16.81 11.23 7.23
C ARG A 196 -15.94 10.09 6.71
N SER A 197 -16.32 8.83 6.96
CA SER A 197 -15.63 7.68 6.37
C SER A 197 -15.78 7.68 4.84
N ARG A 198 -14.66 7.73 4.10
CA ARG A 198 -14.64 7.81 2.62
C ARG A 198 -13.86 6.69 1.95
N LEU A 199 -12.79 6.24 2.58
CA LEU A 199 -11.79 5.38 1.97
C LEU A 199 -11.43 4.24 2.90
N VAL A 200 -11.32 3.03 2.36
CA VAL A 200 -10.70 1.88 3.01
C VAL A 200 -9.44 1.53 2.22
N CYS A 201 -8.29 1.53 2.88
CA CYS A 201 -7.00 1.25 2.28
C CYS A 201 -6.59 -0.20 2.57
N VAL A 202 -6.33 -0.99 1.52
CA VAL A 202 -5.88 -2.38 1.62
C VAL A 202 -4.47 -2.50 1.05
N GLU A 203 -3.56 -3.14 1.80
CA GLU A 203 -2.19 -3.42 1.36
C GLU A 203 -2.07 -4.87 0.86
N ASN A 204 -1.49 -5.05 -0.34
CA ASN A 204 -1.19 -6.36 -0.90
C ASN A 204 0.01 -6.25 -1.84
N THR A 205 1.12 -6.96 -1.65
CA THR A 205 1.51 -7.89 -0.57
C THR A 205 1.89 -7.19 0.73
N HIS A 206 1.47 -7.72 1.88
CA HIS A 206 1.65 -7.00 3.15
C HIS A 206 3.09 -7.10 3.68
N ASN A 207 3.80 -5.96 3.70
CA ASN A 207 5.23 -5.86 3.98
C ASN A 207 5.60 -6.26 5.42
N ILE A 208 5.05 -5.55 6.42
CA ILE A 208 5.36 -5.80 7.85
C ILE A 208 5.02 -7.24 8.27
N MET A 209 4.01 -7.85 7.65
CA MET A 209 3.57 -9.21 7.93
C MET A 209 4.42 -10.30 7.27
N GLY A 210 5.51 -9.93 6.58
CA GLY A 210 6.40 -10.88 5.92
C GLY A 210 6.02 -11.20 4.47
N ALA A 211 5.57 -10.18 3.73
CA ALA A 211 5.12 -10.28 2.34
C ALA A 211 3.95 -11.26 2.15
N VAL A 212 3.03 -11.30 3.10
CA VAL A 212 1.83 -12.15 3.02
C VAL A 212 0.88 -11.60 1.95
N CYS A 213 0.52 -12.47 1.01
CA CYS A 213 -0.53 -12.17 0.05
C CYS A 213 -1.88 -12.25 0.76
N CYS A 214 -2.64 -11.16 0.70
CA CYS A 214 -4.01 -11.15 1.19
C CYS A 214 -4.82 -12.19 0.38
N PRO A 215 -5.54 -13.13 1.01
CA PRO A 215 -6.40 -14.07 0.31
C PRO A 215 -7.32 -13.31 -0.64
N SER A 216 -7.54 -13.85 -1.83
CA SER A 216 -8.38 -13.19 -2.83
C SER A 216 -9.74 -12.84 -2.22
N LEU A 217 -10.04 -11.53 -2.13
CA LEU A 217 -11.38 -11.04 -1.83
C LEU A 217 -12.42 -11.55 -2.86
N SER A 218 -11.97 -12.15 -3.97
CA SER A 218 -12.80 -12.73 -5.02
C SER A 218 -13.21 -14.20 -4.80
N SER A 219 -12.59 -14.95 -3.87
CA SER A 219 -12.93 -16.38 -3.66
C SER A 219 -13.86 -16.65 -2.48
N ARG A 220 -14.13 -15.62 -1.66
CA ARG A 220 -15.32 -15.60 -0.82
C ARG A 220 -16.30 -14.66 -1.48
N SER A 221 -17.44 -15.18 -1.87
CA SER A 221 -18.66 -14.42 -2.08
C SER A 221 -18.98 -13.63 -0.81
N CYS A 222 -18.29 -12.51 -0.60
CA CYS A 222 -18.76 -11.46 0.28
C CYS A 222 -19.93 -10.81 -0.45
N GLY A 223 -21.12 -11.30 -0.16
CA GLY A 223 -22.35 -10.57 -0.44
C GLY A 223 -22.33 -9.30 0.40
N LEU A 224 -21.87 -8.22 -0.20
CA LEU A 224 -22.14 -6.84 0.18
C LEU A 224 -23.04 -6.24 -0.89
#